data_AF-A0AAN9XIW9-F1
#
_entry.id   AF-A0AAN9XIW9-F1
#
_cell.length_a   1.000
_cell.length_b   1.000
_cell.length_c   1.000
_cell.angle_alpha   90.00
_cell.angle_beta   90.00
_cell.angle_gamma   90.00
#
_symmetry.space_group_name_H-M   'P 1'
#
loop_
_entity.id
_entity.type
_entity.pdbx_description
1 polymer ?
#
loop_
_entity_poly.entity_id
_entity_poly.type
_entity_poly.pdbx_seq_one_letter_code
_entity_poly.pdbx_strand_id
1 'polypeptide(L)'
;MNGSDDDRKHHYFHFFFTMDRVINGGSRFFLRASTLLDSQSQPAMDGVMDWGSDFLQSLQQAIDNVLNWLGSLISGFGTEFTKHKDFLLHVAGVVGVVLAAIVAVWLLWTVISGVVWLLWNVISGVVWLLWNVISGVVWLVWMAIMAIFKGFWKVITTIFCCCERAGRKMMTAPGRNIRIVRSSFESNPASYFRKLRSDQRNGLV
;
A
#
# COMPACT_ATOMS: atom_id res chain seq x y z
N MET A 1 -37.56 -48.06 -21.76
CA MET A 1 -38.44 -46.95 -22.19
C MET A 1 -38.66 -46.09 -20.95
N ASN A 2 -37.69 -45.26 -20.57
CA ASN A 2 -37.38 -43.89 -21.03
C ASN A 2 -38.56 -42.92 -20.86
N GLY A 3 -38.44 -42.02 -19.88
CA GLY A 3 -39.32 -40.87 -19.72
C GLY A 3 -39.21 -40.22 -18.34
N SER A 4 -38.07 -39.63 -17.99
CA SER A 4 -37.97 -38.62 -16.92
C SER A 4 -36.58 -37.97 -16.89
N ASP A 5 -36.27 -37.06 -17.83
CA ASP A 5 -35.00 -36.30 -17.75
C ASP A 5 -35.04 -34.92 -18.45
N ASP A 6 -36.23 -34.30 -18.58
CA ASP A 6 -36.35 -33.01 -19.30
C ASP A 6 -36.51 -31.76 -18.40
N ASP A 7 -36.73 -31.89 -17.10
CA ASP A 7 -36.99 -30.72 -16.23
C ASP A 7 -35.74 -30.06 -15.61
N ARG A 8 -34.53 -30.61 -15.84
CA ARG A 8 -33.30 -30.05 -15.25
C ARG A 8 -32.55 -29.04 -16.11
N LYS A 9 -33.02 -28.74 -17.32
CA LYS A 9 -32.31 -27.82 -18.24
C LYS A 9 -32.76 -26.35 -18.13
N HIS A 10 -33.91 -26.07 -17.54
CA HIS A 10 -34.44 -24.71 -17.45
C HIS A 10 -33.87 -23.86 -16.30
N HIS A 11 -33.33 -24.48 -15.24
CA HIS A 11 -32.78 -23.74 -14.09
C HIS A 11 -31.33 -23.23 -14.26
N TYR A 12 -30.57 -23.79 -15.20
CA TYR A 12 -29.20 -23.33 -15.49
C TYR A 12 -29.16 -22.13 -16.44
N PHE A 13 -30.15 -21.99 -17.34
CA PHE A 13 -30.19 -20.89 -18.30
C PHE A 13 -30.51 -19.54 -17.67
N HIS A 14 -31.26 -19.51 -16.57
CA HIS A 14 -31.60 -18.27 -15.88
C HIS A 14 -30.43 -17.72 -15.05
N PHE A 15 -29.52 -18.58 -14.58
CA PHE A 15 -28.32 -18.15 -13.84
C PHE A 15 -27.21 -17.62 -14.76
N PHE A 16 -27.14 -18.12 -16.00
CA PHE A 16 -26.16 -17.64 -16.99
C PHE A 16 -26.49 -16.24 -17.52
N PHE A 17 -27.78 -15.90 -17.69
CA PHE A 17 -28.19 -14.58 -18.18
C PHE A 17 -28.00 -13.44 -17.15
N THR A 18 -28.06 -13.73 -15.85
CA THR A 18 -27.81 -12.73 -14.80
C THR A 18 -26.33 -12.44 -14.61
N MET A 19 -25.44 -13.42 -14.79
CA MET A 19 -23.99 -13.15 -14.75
C MET A 19 -23.50 -12.37 -15.96
N ASP A 20 -24.06 -12.60 -17.15
CA ASP A 20 -23.64 -11.87 -18.35
C ASP A 20 -24.04 -10.37 -18.31
N ARG A 21 -25.15 -10.03 -17.63
CA ARG A 21 -25.56 -8.63 -17.38
C ARG A 21 -24.69 -7.92 -16.34
N VAL A 22 -24.19 -8.65 -15.34
CA VAL A 22 -23.26 -8.12 -14.32
C VAL A 22 -21.84 -7.98 -14.90
N ILE A 23 -21.41 -8.89 -15.76
CA ILE A 23 -20.13 -8.83 -16.46
C ILE A 23 -20.13 -7.73 -17.54
N ASN A 24 -21.21 -7.56 -18.32
CA ASN A 24 -21.35 -6.45 -19.27
C ASN A 24 -21.56 -5.07 -18.62
N GLY A 25 -22.09 -5.02 -17.38
CA GLY A 25 -22.18 -3.78 -16.59
C GLY A 25 -20.85 -3.39 -15.93
N GLY A 26 -20.13 -4.39 -15.39
CA GLY A 26 -18.82 -4.20 -14.76
C GLY A 26 -17.70 -3.88 -15.75
N SER A 27 -17.71 -4.50 -16.93
CA SER A 27 -16.72 -4.22 -18.00
C SER A 27 -16.85 -2.80 -18.56
N ARG A 28 -18.05 -2.21 -18.63
CA ARG A 28 -18.20 -0.78 -18.98
C ARG A 28 -17.68 0.15 -17.88
N PHE A 29 -17.83 -0.22 -16.61
CA PHE A 29 -17.28 0.55 -15.51
C PHE A 29 -15.75 0.48 -15.45
N PHE A 30 -15.18 -0.71 -15.68
CA PHE A 30 -13.74 -0.89 -15.78
C PHE A 30 -13.16 -0.22 -17.03
N LEU A 31 -13.77 -0.35 -18.21
CA LEU A 31 -13.31 0.36 -19.41
C LEU A 31 -13.43 1.89 -19.26
N ARG A 32 -14.44 2.39 -18.54
CA ARG A 32 -14.60 3.83 -18.26
C ARG A 32 -13.64 4.34 -17.19
N ALA A 33 -13.28 3.50 -16.21
CA ALA A 33 -12.24 3.81 -15.24
C ALA A 33 -10.83 3.74 -15.87
N SER A 34 -10.58 2.78 -16.75
CA SER A 34 -9.34 2.66 -17.53
C SER A 34 -9.16 3.82 -18.48
N THR A 35 -10.20 4.23 -19.22
CA THR A 35 -10.13 5.40 -20.11
C THR A 35 -10.04 6.72 -19.36
N LEU A 36 -10.59 6.83 -18.13
CA LEU A 36 -10.39 8.01 -17.29
C LEU A 36 -8.98 8.06 -16.67
N LEU A 37 -8.42 6.92 -16.27
CA LEU A 37 -7.03 6.83 -15.84
C LEU A 37 -6.05 7.09 -16.99
N ASP A 38 -6.29 6.55 -18.20
CA ASP A 38 -5.52 6.87 -19.41
C ASP A 38 -5.66 8.34 -19.80
N SER A 39 -6.88 8.89 -19.85
CA SER A 39 -7.11 10.29 -20.21
C SER A 39 -6.51 11.27 -19.21
N GLN A 40 -6.35 10.89 -17.93
CA GLN A 40 -5.74 11.73 -16.90
C GLN A 40 -4.23 11.53 -16.81
N SER A 41 -3.72 10.35 -17.17
CA SER A 41 -2.28 10.04 -17.16
C SER A 41 -1.56 10.40 -18.45
N GLN A 42 -2.23 10.41 -19.60
CA GLN A 42 -1.66 10.85 -20.88
C GLN A 42 -1.11 12.29 -20.85
N PRO A 43 -1.86 13.33 -20.42
CA PRO A 43 -1.32 14.68 -20.37
C PRO A 43 -0.22 14.84 -19.31
N ALA A 44 -0.21 13.99 -18.28
CA ALA A 44 0.86 13.97 -17.28
C ALA A 44 2.13 13.27 -17.80
N MET A 45 1.99 12.18 -18.57
CA MET A 45 3.09 11.47 -19.22
C MET A 45 3.71 12.31 -20.34
N ASP A 46 2.89 12.99 -21.14
CA ASP A 46 3.38 13.91 -22.17
C ASP A 46 4.20 15.04 -21.54
N GLY A 47 3.73 15.63 -20.43
CA GLY A 47 4.50 16.65 -19.70
C GLY A 47 5.80 16.13 -19.09
N VAL A 48 5.85 14.88 -18.65
CA VAL A 48 7.09 14.24 -18.14
C VAL A 48 8.06 13.92 -19.28
N MET A 49 7.55 13.49 -20.44
CA MET A 49 8.39 13.23 -21.62
C MET A 49 8.94 14.53 -22.21
N ASP A 50 8.13 15.59 -22.29
CA ASP A 50 8.52 16.90 -22.81
C ASP A 50 9.57 17.55 -21.88
N TRP A 51 9.36 17.47 -20.56
CA TRP A 51 10.36 17.89 -19.58
C TRP A 51 11.64 17.06 -19.67
N GLY A 52 11.52 15.75 -19.90
CA GLY A 52 12.65 14.85 -20.10
C GLY A 52 13.48 15.22 -21.34
N SER A 53 12.83 15.54 -22.46
CA SER A 53 13.52 16.01 -23.66
C SER A 53 14.18 17.36 -23.47
N ASP A 54 13.51 18.33 -22.84
CA ASP A 54 14.06 19.67 -22.58
C ASP A 54 15.28 19.60 -21.66
N PHE A 55 15.24 18.72 -20.66
CA PHE A 55 16.36 18.47 -19.78
C PHE A 55 17.55 17.87 -20.54
N LEU A 56 17.31 16.83 -21.36
CA LEU A 56 18.36 16.23 -22.18
C LEU A 56 18.94 17.23 -23.17
N GLN A 57 18.12 18.09 -23.76
CA GLN A 57 18.56 19.12 -24.69
C GLN A 57 19.42 20.19 -24.01
N SER A 58 19.03 20.63 -22.81
CA SER A 58 19.83 21.54 -21.99
C SER A 58 21.17 20.91 -21.59
N LEU A 59 21.18 19.62 -21.29
CA LEU A 59 22.39 18.89 -20.91
C LEU A 59 23.33 18.73 -22.11
N GLN A 60 22.79 18.39 -23.27
CA GLN A 60 23.52 18.31 -24.54
C GLN A 60 24.19 19.66 -24.84
N GLN A 61 23.44 20.76 -24.74
CA GLN A 61 23.94 22.10 -25.04
C GLN A 61 24.99 22.58 -24.04
N ALA A 62 24.88 22.19 -22.77
CA ALA A 62 25.92 22.44 -21.78
C ALA A 62 27.22 21.68 -22.11
N ILE A 63 27.11 20.42 -22.55
CA ILE A 63 28.27 19.62 -22.97
C ILE A 63 28.93 20.23 -24.21
N ASP A 64 28.16 20.63 -25.22
CA ASP A 64 28.69 21.23 -26.45
C ASP A 64 29.43 22.55 -26.18
N ASN A 65 28.93 23.37 -25.25
CA ASN A 65 29.60 24.59 -24.82
C ASN A 65 30.94 24.30 -24.12
N VAL A 66 30.99 23.27 -23.28
CA VAL A 66 32.23 22.84 -22.61
C VAL A 66 33.25 22.29 -23.62
N LEU A 67 32.80 21.48 -24.57
CA LEU A 67 33.66 20.93 -25.63
C LEU A 67 34.22 22.03 -26.55
N ASN A 68 33.40 23.00 -26.92
CA ASN A 68 33.84 24.15 -27.72
C ASN A 68 34.85 25.03 -26.96
N TRP A 69 34.59 25.28 -25.67
CA TRP A 69 35.55 26.01 -24.82
C TRP A 69 36.88 25.26 -24.67
N LEU A 70 36.83 23.94 -24.45
CA LEU A 70 38.03 23.10 -24.41
C LEU A 70 38.78 23.10 -25.75
N GLY A 71 38.06 23.00 -26.87
CA GLY A 71 38.65 23.09 -28.21
C GLY A 71 39.31 24.45 -28.47
N SER A 72 38.71 25.55 -28.00
CA SER A 72 39.30 26.89 -28.07
C SER A 72 40.56 27.01 -27.22
N LEU A 73 40.61 26.38 -26.03
CA LEU A 73 41.80 26.34 -25.20
C LEU A 73 42.93 25.54 -25.87
N ILE A 74 42.62 24.36 -26.41
CA ILE A 74 43.60 23.49 -27.06
C ILE A 74 44.16 24.14 -28.33
N SER A 75 43.30 24.77 -29.13
CA SER A 75 43.73 25.49 -30.35
C SER A 75 44.55 26.75 -30.03
N GLY A 76 44.17 27.50 -28.98
CA GLY A 76 44.94 28.65 -28.50
C GLY A 76 46.33 28.27 -27.99
N PHE A 77 46.47 27.12 -27.33
CA PHE A 77 47.78 26.60 -26.95
C PHE A 77 48.58 26.07 -28.15
N GLY A 78 47.94 25.40 -29.12
CA GLY A 78 48.63 24.79 -30.27
C GLY A 78 49.33 25.78 -31.22
N THR A 79 48.84 27.01 -31.34
CA THR A 79 49.40 28.01 -32.27
C THR A 79 50.61 28.77 -31.71
N GLU A 80 50.83 28.77 -30.39
CA GLU A 80 51.93 29.47 -29.72
C GLU A 80 53.24 28.64 -29.67
N PHE A 81 53.20 27.32 -29.91
CA PHE A 81 54.37 26.44 -29.71
C PHE A 81 55.39 26.35 -30.86
N THR A 82 55.12 26.92 -32.03
CA THR A 82 55.92 26.61 -33.23
C THR A 82 57.07 27.58 -33.55
N LYS A 83 57.37 28.59 -32.70
CA LYS A 83 58.30 29.66 -33.12
C LYS A 83 59.70 29.74 -32.51
N HIS A 84 59.97 29.57 -31.21
CA HIS A 84 61.38 29.52 -30.77
C HIS A 84 61.62 29.08 -29.32
N LYS A 85 62.72 28.31 -29.16
CA LYS A 85 63.58 28.04 -27.99
C LYS A 85 63.13 28.58 -26.63
N ASP A 86 62.83 27.68 -25.70
CA ASP A 86 63.49 27.55 -24.38
C ASP A 86 62.69 26.59 -23.49
N PHE A 87 63.40 25.72 -22.76
CA PHE A 87 62.86 24.64 -21.93
C PHE A 87 61.71 25.08 -20.99
N LEU A 88 61.73 26.33 -20.53
CA LEU A 88 60.68 26.93 -19.70
C LEU A 88 59.32 27.03 -20.40
N LEU A 89 59.28 27.28 -21.71
CA LEU A 89 58.03 27.33 -22.47
C LEU A 89 57.42 25.92 -22.62
N HIS A 90 58.28 24.91 -22.79
CA HIS A 90 57.86 23.51 -22.85
C HIS A 90 57.28 23.05 -21.50
N VAL A 91 57.92 23.44 -20.39
CA VAL A 91 57.43 23.18 -19.03
C VAL A 91 56.10 23.92 -18.79
N ALA A 92 55.99 25.19 -19.17
CA ALA A 92 54.75 25.96 -19.04
C ALA A 92 53.60 25.37 -19.87
N GLY A 93 53.90 24.88 -21.08
CA GLY A 93 52.93 24.16 -21.92
C GLY A 93 52.43 22.87 -21.30
N VAL A 94 53.36 22.03 -20.83
CA VAL A 94 53.01 20.77 -20.17
C VAL A 94 52.18 21.03 -18.91
N VAL A 95 52.55 22.03 -18.11
CA VAL A 95 51.78 22.42 -16.91
C VAL A 95 50.39 22.93 -17.30
N GLY A 96 50.27 23.74 -18.35
CA GLY A 96 48.97 24.21 -18.86
C GLY A 96 48.05 23.07 -19.30
N VAL A 97 48.58 22.09 -20.03
CA VAL A 97 47.83 20.90 -20.45
C VAL A 97 47.41 20.05 -19.25
N VAL A 98 48.29 19.86 -18.27
CA VAL A 98 47.99 19.09 -17.05
C VAL A 98 46.89 19.78 -16.24
N LEU A 99 46.94 21.10 -16.07
CA LEU A 99 45.89 21.86 -15.37
C LEU A 99 44.55 21.78 -16.12
N ALA A 100 44.56 21.93 -17.44
CA ALA A 100 43.35 21.79 -18.25
C ALA A 100 42.74 20.39 -18.12
N ALA A 101 43.55 19.34 -18.09
CA ALA A 101 43.09 17.96 -17.86
C ALA A 101 42.47 17.79 -16.47
N ILE A 102 43.07 18.34 -15.42
CA ILE A 102 42.52 18.30 -14.05
C ILE A 102 41.16 19.00 -14.00
N VAL A 103 41.04 20.18 -14.61
CA VAL A 103 39.78 20.93 -14.67
C VAL A 103 38.72 20.14 -15.44
N ALA A 104 39.07 19.53 -16.58
CA ALA A 104 38.15 18.71 -17.36
C ALA A 104 37.65 17.50 -16.55
N VAL A 105 38.52 16.81 -15.82
CA VAL A 105 38.15 15.70 -14.93
C VAL A 105 37.23 16.17 -13.81
N TRP A 106 37.52 17.33 -13.20
CA TRP A 106 36.69 17.90 -12.14
C TRP A 106 35.28 18.28 -12.63
N LEU A 107 35.18 18.89 -13.83
CA LEU A 107 33.90 19.21 -14.46
C LEU A 107 33.12 17.94 -14.79
N LEU A 108 33.78 16.92 -15.37
CA LEU A 108 33.17 15.63 -15.67
C LEU A 108 32.58 14.99 -14.40
N TRP A 109 33.34 14.98 -13.31
CA TRP A 109 32.88 14.47 -12.01
C TRP A 109 31.66 15.24 -11.48
N THR A 110 31.65 16.56 -11.63
CA THR A 110 30.55 17.42 -11.19
C THR A 110 29.26 17.11 -11.97
N VAL A 111 29.37 16.93 -13.29
CA VAL A 111 28.23 16.53 -14.14
C VAL A 111 27.73 15.15 -13.76
N ILE A 112 28.63 14.16 -13.62
CA ILE A 112 28.26 12.79 -13.25
C ILE A 112 27.54 12.77 -11.89
N SER A 113 28.09 13.44 -10.89
CA SER A 113 27.49 13.49 -9.55
C SER A 113 26.12 14.18 -9.56
N GLY A 114 25.95 15.25 -10.34
CA GLY A 114 24.66 15.90 -10.55
C GLY A 114 23.61 14.95 -11.16
N VAL A 115 23.99 14.21 -12.20
CA VAL A 115 23.09 13.23 -12.86
C VAL A 115 22.74 12.08 -11.92
N VAL A 116 23.72 11.52 -11.20
CA VAL A 116 23.52 10.44 -10.23
C VAL A 116 22.59 10.90 -9.10
N TRP A 117 22.76 12.12 -8.61
CA TRP A 117 21.90 12.69 -7.57
C TRP A 117 20.46 12.86 -8.07
N LEU A 118 20.27 13.34 -9.30
CA LEU A 118 18.94 13.50 -9.90
C LEU A 118 18.25 12.14 -10.09
N LEU A 119 18.97 11.15 -10.63
CA LEU A 119 18.51 9.77 -10.74
C LEU A 119 18.06 9.20 -9.39
N TRP A 120 18.86 9.41 -8.35
CA TRP A 120 18.55 8.94 -7.00
C TRP A 120 17.27 9.57 -6.44
N ASN A 121 17.08 10.88 -6.64
CA ASN A 121 15.86 11.57 -6.21
C ASN A 121 14.62 11.08 -6.96
N VAL A 122 14.72 10.83 -8.26
CA VAL A 122 13.61 10.30 -9.05
C VAL A 122 13.25 8.88 -8.59
N ILE A 123 14.25 8.01 -8.44
CA ILE A 123 14.03 6.62 -7.98
C ILE A 123 13.43 6.62 -6.57
N SER A 124 13.97 7.40 -5.65
CA SER A 124 13.45 7.47 -4.28
C SER A 124 12.03 8.04 -4.23
N GLY A 125 11.69 9.02 -5.06
CA GLY A 125 10.33 9.53 -5.21
C GLY A 125 9.35 8.46 -5.70
N VAL A 126 9.72 7.71 -6.73
CA VAL A 126 8.87 6.62 -7.27
C VAL A 126 8.70 5.49 -6.25
N VAL A 127 9.78 5.07 -5.58
CA VAL A 127 9.74 4.04 -4.54
C VAL A 127 8.88 4.49 -3.36
N TRP A 128 8.96 5.76 -2.96
CA TRP A 128 8.14 6.32 -1.90
C TRP A 128 6.65 6.32 -2.27
N LEU A 129 6.30 6.72 -3.50
CA LEU A 129 4.93 6.64 -4.00
C LEU A 129 4.40 5.19 -4.01
N LEU A 130 5.18 4.25 -4.53
CA LEU A 130 4.86 2.82 -4.53
C LEU A 130 4.60 2.31 -3.11
N TRP A 131 5.46 2.68 -2.16
CA TRP A 131 5.30 2.28 -0.77
C TRP A 131 4.02 2.83 -0.14
N ASN A 132 3.67 4.09 -0.41
CA ASN A 132 2.44 4.70 0.08
C ASN A 132 1.18 4.03 -0.50
N VAL A 133 1.19 3.68 -1.78
CA VAL A 133 0.08 2.96 -2.42
C VAL A 133 -0.08 1.57 -1.81
N ILE A 134 1.02 0.81 -1.69
CA ILE A 134 1.01 -0.53 -1.11
C ILE A 134 0.54 -0.49 0.35
N SER A 135 1.09 0.41 1.16
CA SER A 135 0.72 0.53 2.56
C SER A 135 -0.74 0.95 2.74
N GLY A 136 -1.29 1.81 1.88
CA GLY A 136 -2.71 2.15 1.85
C GLY A 136 -3.61 0.94 1.59
N VAL A 137 -3.26 0.11 0.60
CA VAL A 137 -4.01 -1.11 0.28
C VAL A 137 -3.92 -2.13 1.41
N VAL A 138 -2.71 -2.37 1.95
CA VAL A 138 -2.51 -3.29 3.08
C VAL A 138 -3.30 -2.84 4.30
N TRP A 139 -3.34 -1.54 4.59
CA TRP A 139 -4.12 -0.98 5.69
C TRP A 139 -5.63 -1.20 5.51
N LEU A 140 -6.17 -1.02 4.29
CA LEU A 140 -7.58 -1.31 3.99
C LEU A 140 -7.91 -2.79 4.19
N VAL A 141 -7.05 -3.69 3.70
CA VAL A 141 -7.21 -5.14 3.90
C VAL A 141 -7.18 -5.48 5.38
N TRP A 142 -6.24 -4.91 6.14
CA TRP A 142 -6.15 -5.11 7.59
C TRP A 142 -7.41 -4.65 8.33
N MET A 143 -7.94 -3.48 7.98
CA MET A 143 -9.19 -2.96 8.55
C MET A 143 -10.37 -3.89 8.27
N ALA A 144 -10.48 -4.43 7.06
CA ALA A 144 -11.51 -5.40 6.71
C ALA A 144 -11.38 -6.70 7.53
N ILE A 145 -10.17 -7.26 7.66
CA ILE A 145 -9.92 -8.45 8.48
C ILE A 145 -10.30 -8.21 9.94
N MET A 146 -9.90 -7.06 10.51
CA MET A 146 -10.23 -6.71 11.90
C MET A 146 -11.74 -6.53 12.11
N ALA A 147 -12.46 -6.00 11.13
CA ALA A 147 -13.91 -5.88 11.19
C ALA A 147 -14.60 -7.26 11.22
N ILE A 148 -14.15 -8.19 10.37
CA ILE A 148 -14.64 -9.57 10.37
C ILE A 148 -14.33 -10.25 11.71
N PHE A 149 -13.11 -10.12 12.21
CA PHE A 149 -12.71 -10.72 13.49
C PHE A 149 -13.52 -10.17 14.67
N LYS A 150 -13.76 -8.85 14.72
CA LYS A 150 -14.64 -8.24 15.74
C LYS A 150 -16.08 -8.76 15.62
N GLY A 151 -16.61 -8.87 14.41
CA GLY A 151 -17.94 -9.44 14.16
C GLY A 151 -18.03 -10.88 14.68
N PHE A 152 -17.04 -11.71 14.32
CA PHE A 152 -16.93 -13.09 14.77
C PHE A 152 -16.83 -13.20 16.30
N TRP A 153 -15.99 -12.38 16.94
CA TRP A 153 -15.85 -12.36 18.40
C TRP A 153 -17.16 -11.97 19.10
N LYS A 154 -17.91 -11.02 18.53
CA LYS A 154 -19.23 -10.62 19.03
C LYS A 154 -20.24 -11.76 18.92
N VAL A 155 -20.23 -12.53 17.82
CA VAL A 155 -21.07 -13.72 17.65
C VAL A 155 -20.71 -14.78 18.68
N ILE A 156 -19.42 -15.10 18.86
CA ILE A 156 -18.96 -16.07 19.88
C ILE A 156 -19.41 -15.62 21.27
N THR A 157 -19.19 -14.35 21.62
CA THR A 157 -19.57 -13.81 22.93
C THR A 157 -21.08 -13.88 23.14
N THR A 158 -21.87 -13.59 22.10
CA THR A 158 -23.34 -13.69 22.18
C THR A 158 -23.79 -15.13 22.39
N ILE A 159 -23.21 -16.08 21.65
CA ILE A 159 -23.52 -17.52 21.80
C ILE A 159 -23.14 -17.99 23.21
N PHE A 160 -21.93 -17.67 23.68
CA PHE A 160 -21.48 -18.05 25.03
C PHE A 160 -22.32 -17.39 26.14
N CYS A 161 -22.69 -16.11 26.02
CA CYS A 161 -23.58 -15.44 26.98
C CYS A 161 -25.01 -16.01 26.96
N CYS A 162 -25.50 -16.49 25.81
CA CYS A 162 -26.79 -17.18 25.73
C CYS A 162 -26.72 -18.60 26.33
N CYS A 163 -25.61 -19.30 26.15
CA CYS A 163 -25.38 -20.63 26.74
C CYS A 163 -25.23 -20.58 28.27
N GLU A 164 -24.64 -19.52 28.85
CA GLU A 164 -24.61 -19.34 30.32
C GLU A 164 -26.01 -19.15 30.92
N ARG A 165 -26.94 -18.52 30.20
CA ARG A 165 -28.34 -18.40 30.67
C ARG A 165 -29.14 -19.70 30.57
N ALA A 166 -28.83 -20.55 29.59
CA ALA A 166 -29.46 -21.87 29.43
C ALA A 166 -28.97 -22.89 30.46
N GLY A 167 -27.80 -22.67 31.06
CA GLY A 167 -27.17 -23.54 32.06
C GLY A 167 -27.55 -23.27 33.52
N ARG A 168 -28.68 -22.61 33.84
CA ARG A 168 -29.11 -22.43 35.24
C ARG A 168 -29.44 -23.79 35.84
N LYS A 169 -28.45 -24.42 36.47
CA LYS A 169 -28.62 -25.66 37.23
C LYS A 169 -29.68 -25.44 38.30
N MET A 170 -30.84 -26.06 38.10
CA MET A 170 -31.89 -26.10 39.11
C MET A 170 -31.50 -27.17 40.13
N MET A 171 -31.73 -26.89 41.41
CA MET A 171 -31.54 -27.87 42.48
C MET A 171 -32.79 -27.93 43.35
N THR A 172 -33.05 -29.09 43.96
CA THR A 172 -34.11 -29.21 44.96
C THR A 172 -33.70 -28.44 46.21
N ALA A 173 -34.60 -27.59 46.71
CA ALA A 173 -34.31 -26.70 47.82
C ALA A 173 -34.24 -27.49 49.14
N PRO A 174 -33.20 -27.32 49.96
CA PRO A 174 -33.12 -28.01 51.25
C PRO A 174 -34.26 -27.52 52.17
N GLY A 175 -35.06 -28.46 52.68
CA GLY A 175 -36.20 -28.17 53.57
C GLY A 175 -37.52 -27.81 52.86
N ARG A 176 -37.59 -27.86 51.53
CA ARG A 176 -38.83 -27.71 50.75
C ARG A 176 -38.83 -28.60 49.51
N ASN A 177 -39.98 -29.17 49.15
CA ASN A 177 -40.10 -29.94 47.91
C ASN A 177 -40.33 -29.05 46.67
N ILE A 178 -39.53 -27.98 46.53
CA ILE A 178 -39.58 -27.06 45.38
C ILE A 178 -38.19 -26.96 44.75
N ARG A 179 -38.13 -26.69 43.44
CA ARG A 179 -36.87 -26.44 42.73
C ARG A 179 -36.51 -24.96 42.81
N ILE A 180 -35.24 -24.68 43.13
CA ILE A 180 -34.67 -23.33 43.14
C ILE A 180 -33.44 -23.27 42.22
N VAL A 181 -33.12 -22.06 41.76
CA VAL A 181 -31.92 -21.82 40.97
C VAL A 181 -30.71 -21.94 41.90
N ARG A 182 -29.78 -22.86 41.58
CA ARG A 182 -28.61 -23.16 42.41
C ARG A 182 -27.73 -21.94 42.65
N SER A 183 -27.51 -21.11 41.63
CA SER A 183 -26.68 -19.90 41.76
C SER A 183 -27.26 -18.87 42.74
N SER A 184 -28.59 -18.75 42.83
CA SER A 184 -29.23 -17.86 43.80
C SER A 184 -29.03 -18.34 45.25
N PHE A 185 -29.00 -19.66 45.45
CA PHE A 185 -28.69 -20.23 46.76
C PHE A 185 -27.21 -20.09 47.13
N GLU A 186 -26.30 -20.41 46.20
CA GLU A 186 -24.85 -20.31 46.43
C GLU A 186 -24.41 -18.86 46.65
N SER A 187 -25.03 -17.89 45.97
CA SER A 187 -24.73 -16.46 46.13
C SER A 187 -25.17 -15.90 47.48
N ASN A 188 -26.27 -16.37 48.05
CA ASN A 188 -26.77 -15.87 49.34
C ASN A 188 -27.62 -16.91 50.10
N PRO A 189 -26.98 -17.92 50.73
CA PRO A 189 -27.70 -18.98 51.43
C PRO A 189 -28.44 -18.45 52.66
N ALA A 190 -27.91 -17.41 53.30
CA ALA A 190 -28.50 -16.82 54.50
C ALA A 190 -29.89 -16.21 54.23
N SER A 191 -30.10 -15.61 53.04
CA SER A 191 -31.42 -15.08 52.65
C SER A 191 -32.48 -16.16 52.52
N TYR A 192 -32.11 -17.30 51.93
CA TYR A 192 -33.00 -18.46 51.75
C TYR A 192 -33.47 -19.00 53.11
N PHE A 193 -32.54 -19.26 54.03
CA PHE A 193 -32.89 -19.79 55.36
C PHE A 193 -33.63 -18.78 56.24
N ARG A 194 -33.39 -17.47 56.10
CA ARG A 194 -34.20 -16.44 56.78
C ARG A 194 -35.65 -16.48 56.32
N LYS A 195 -35.87 -16.56 55.00
CA LYS A 195 -37.21 -16.67 54.43
C LYS A 195 -37.90 -17.96 54.87
N LEU A 196 -37.19 -19.08 54.87
CA LEU A 196 -37.72 -20.37 55.33
C LEU A 196 -38.22 -20.31 56.78
N ARG A 197 -37.44 -19.71 57.69
CA ARG A 197 -37.85 -19.53 59.10
C ARG A 197 -39.01 -18.53 59.27
N SER A 198 -39.09 -17.53 58.41
CA SER A 198 -40.22 -16.58 58.40
C SER A 198 -41.50 -17.28 57.97
N ASP A 199 -41.43 -18.05 56.89
CA ASP A 199 -42.58 -18.76 56.34
C ASP A 199 -43.08 -19.83 57.32
N GLN A 200 -42.19 -20.51 58.05
CA GLN A 200 -42.57 -21.45 59.13
C GLN A 200 -43.31 -20.75 60.26
N ARG A 201 -42.87 -19.56 60.68
CA ARG A 201 -43.57 -18.76 61.69
C ARG A 201 -44.95 -18.29 61.22
N ASN A 202 -45.13 -18.13 59.91
CA ASN A 202 -46.37 -17.69 59.30
C ASN A 202 -47.27 -18.85 58.83
N GLY A 203 -46.88 -20.11 59.05
CA GLY A 203 -47.68 -21.30 58.66
C GLY A 203 -47.74 -21.58 57.15
N LEU A 204 -46.75 -21.11 56.37
CA LEU A 204 -46.76 -21.16 54.90
C LEU A 204 -45.85 -22.26 54.30
N VAL A 205 -45.45 -23.26 55.09
CA VAL A 205 -44.47 -24.30 54.70
C VAL A 205 -45.07 -25.69 54.81
#